data_AF-A0A7Z0Q390-F1
#
_entry.id   AF-A0A7Z0Q390-F1
#
_cell.length_a   1.000
_cell.length_b   1.000
_cell.length_c   1.000
_cell.angle_alpha   90.00
_cell.angle_beta   90.00
_cell.angle_gamma   90.00
#
_symmetry.space_group_name_H-M   'P 1'
#
loop_
_entity.id
_entity.type
_entity.pdbx_description
1 polymer ?
#
loop_
_entity_poly.entity_id
_entity_poly.type
_entity_poly.pdbx_seq_one_letter_code
_entity_poly.pdbx_strand_id
1 'polypeptide(L)' 'MELGLVGLGKMGGNMRERIRRAGHTVVGYDRNPDVADVHSLRELVDSLPAPRVVWVMVPAGAATQSTIDELGELLE' A
#
# COMPACT_ATOMS: atom_id res chain seq x y z
N MET A 1 2.60 -13.34 6.28
CA MET A 1 1.41 -12.55 5.90
C MET A 1 1.77 -11.71 4.69
N GLU A 2 0.80 -11.39 3.86
CA GLU A 2 0.95 -10.54 2.67
C GLU A 2 0.14 -9.25 2.87
N LEU A 3 0.74 -8.11 2.55
CA LEU A 3 0.27 -6.78 2.90
C LEU A 3 0.49 -5.83 1.73
N GLY A 4 -0.52 -5.02 1.41
CA GLY A 4 -0.34 -3.82 0.59
C GLY A 4 -0.01 -2.61 1.45
N LEU A 5 0.96 -1.80 1.05
CA LEU A 5 1.30 -0.54 1.75
C LEU A 5 1.20 0.65 0.78
N VAL A 6 0.32 1.60 1.07
CA VAL A 6 0.10 2.80 0.26
C VAL A 6 0.79 4.00 0.90
N GLY A 7 1.65 4.67 0.15
CA GLY A 7 2.47 5.78 0.63
C GLY A 7 3.82 5.29 1.13
N LEU A 8 4.86 5.49 0.32
CA LEU A 8 6.24 5.04 0.52
C LEU A 8 7.22 6.20 0.67
N GLY A 9 6.73 7.35 1.14
CA GLY A 9 7.60 8.41 1.67
C GLY A 9 8.46 7.91 2.84
N LYS A 10 9.20 8.82 3.50
CA LYS A 10 10.18 8.44 4.54
C LYS A 10 9.63 7.48 5.61
N MET A 11 8.40 7.66 6.08
CA MET A 11 7.81 6.76 7.07
C MET A 11 7.35 5.42 6.47
N GLY A 12 6.64 5.45 5.34
CA GLY A 12 6.09 4.25 4.71
C GLY A 12 7.16 3.32 4.14
N GLY A 13 8.20 3.87 3.50
CA GLY A 13 9.34 3.08 3.03
C GLY A 13 10.06 2.37 4.18
N ASN A 14 10.33 3.08 5.29
CA ASN A 14 10.91 2.46 6.48
C ASN A 14 9.99 1.38 7.09
N MET A 15 8.67 1.59 7.07
CA MET A 15 7.70 0.62 7.54
C MET A 15 7.72 -0.66 6.69
N ARG A 16 7.67 -0.51 5.36
CA ARG A 16 7.78 -1.62 4.40
C ARG A 16 9.02 -2.46 4.68
N GLU A 17 10.19 -1.82 4.79
CA GLU A 17 11.44 -2.53 5.05
C GLU A 17 11.49 -3.18 6.44
N ARG A 18 10.84 -2.58 7.44
CA ARG A 18 10.72 -3.18 8.78
C ARG A 18 9.87 -4.44 8.76
N ILE A 19 8.72 -4.40 8.07
CA ILE A 19 7.78 -5.53 7.98
C ILE A 19 8.37 -6.66 7.13
N ARG A 20 9.05 -6.33 6.01
CA ARG A 20 9.79 -7.31 5.20
C ARG A 20 10.87 -8.02 6.02
N ARG A 21 11.63 -7.28 6.83
CA ARG A 21 12.63 -7.85 7.75
C ARG A 21 12.04 -8.77 8.82
N ALA A 22 10.77 -8.62 9.16
CA ALA A 22 10.05 -9.52 10.05
C ALA A 22 9.50 -10.78 9.35
N GLY A 23 9.81 -11.00 8.06
CA GLY A 23 9.43 -12.21 7.31
C GLY A 23 8.06 -12.14 6.65
N HIS A 24 7.49 -10.94 6.50
CA HIS A 24 6.21 -10.74 5.80
C HIS A 24 6.44 -10.22 4.37
N THR A 25 5.58 -10.60 3.42
CA THR A 25 5.58 -10.03 2.08
C THR A 25 4.86 -8.69 2.11
N VAL A 26 5.47 -7.66 1.52
CA VAL A 26 4.85 -6.34 1.40
C VAL A 26 4.97 -5.87 -0.03
N VAL A 27 3.82 -5.57 -0.65
CA VAL A 27 3.73 -4.89 -1.95
C VAL A 27 3.44 -3.42 -1.68
N GLY A 28 4.24 -2.51 -2.22
CA GLY A 28 4.14 -1.09 -1.98
C GLY A 28 3.64 -0.31 -3.20
N TYR A 29 2.74 0.64 -2.96
CA TYR A 29 2.31 1.62 -3.95
C TYR A 29 2.61 3.05 -3.46
N ASP A 30 3.12 3.89 -4.35
CA ASP A 30 3.27 5.33 -4.15
C ASP A 30 3.12 6.06 -5.49
N ARG A 31 2.80 7.36 -5.45
CA ARG A 31 2.76 8.22 -6.64
C ARG A 31 4.14 8.47 -7.23
N ASN A 32 5.20 8.39 -6.41
CA ASN A 32 6.57 8.40 -6.87
C ASN A 32 6.96 6.99 -7.37
N PRO A 33 7.13 6.80 -8.69
CA PRO A 33 7.46 5.49 -9.25
C PRO A 33 8.82 4.95 -8.81
N ASP A 34 9.74 5.82 -8.36
CA ASP A 34 11.09 5.40 -7.95
C ASP A 34 11.10 4.53 -6.68
N VAL A 35 10.04 4.59 -5.88
CA VAL A 35 9.92 3.84 -4.62
C VAL A 35 8.85 2.74 -4.64
N ALA A 36 7.96 2.78 -5.64
CA ALA A 36 6.82 1.89 -5.77
C ALA A 36 7.22 0.49 -6.26
N ASP A 37 6.54 -0.55 -5.76
CA ASP A 37 6.66 -1.93 -6.27
C ASP A 37 5.63 -2.20 -7.39
N VAL A 38 4.49 -1.49 -7.38
CA VAL A 38 3.41 -1.54 -8.38
C VAL A 38 2.98 -0.13 -8.80
N HIS A 39 2.33 0.02 -9.95
CA HIS A 39 2.06 1.33 -10.56
C HIS A 39 0.62 1.83 -10.37
N SER A 40 -0.25 1.06 -9.72
CA SER A 40 -1.62 1.48 -9.39
C SER A 40 -2.17 0.79 -8.14
N LEU A 41 -3.24 1.36 -7.55
CA LEU A 41 -3.97 0.71 -6.45
C LEU A 41 -4.65 -0.59 -6.90
N ARG A 42 -5.09 -0.67 -8.16
CA ARG A 42 -5.64 -1.92 -8.73
C ARG A 42 -4.59 -3.02 -8.76
N GLU A 43 -3.41 -2.76 -9.31
CA GLU A 43 -2.30 -3.72 -9.31
C GLU A 43 -1.91 -4.14 -7.89
N LEU A 44 -1.92 -3.20 -6.94
CA LEU A 44 -1.70 -3.51 -5.54
C LEU A 44 -2.73 -4.51 -5.01
N VAL A 45 -4.02 -4.24 -5.22
CA VAL A 45 -5.12 -5.10 -4.74
C VAL A 45 -5.10 -6.48 -5.40
N ASP A 46 -4.83 -6.55 -6.71
CA ASP A 46 -4.76 -7.79 -7.49
C ASP A 46 -3.56 -8.66 -7.07
N SER A 47 -2.50 -8.05 -6.52
CA SER A 47 -1.31 -8.76 -6.04
C SER A 47 -1.47 -9.43 -4.68
N LEU A 48 -2.57 -9.16 -3.96
CA LEU A 48 -2.76 -9.62 -2.58
C LEU A 48 -3.75 -10.80 -2.48
N PRO A 49 -3.45 -11.83 -1.68
CA PRO A 49 -4.41 -12.88 -1.38
C PRO A 49 -5.56 -12.37 -0.49
N ALA A 50 -6.74 -12.98 -0.64
CA ALA A 50 -7.87 -12.72 0.25
C ALA A 50 -7.71 -13.46 1.61
N PRO A 51 -8.18 -12.89 2.74
CA PRO A 51 -8.70 -11.54 2.87
C PRO A 51 -7.60 -10.48 2.74
N ARG A 52 -7.86 -9.45 1.92
CA ARG A 52 -6.85 -8.47 1.52
C ARG A 52 -6.61 -7.46 2.65
N VAL A 53 -5.34 -7.20 2.97
CA VAL A 53 -4.95 -6.22 3.99
C VAL A 53 -4.15 -5.10 3.33
N VAL A 54 -4.66 -3.88 3.39
CA VAL A 54 -4.01 -2.67 2.87
C VAL A 54 -3.80 -1.67 3.99
N TRP A 55 -2.55 -1.25 4.18
CA TRP A 55 -2.17 -0.19 5.12
C TRP A 55 -1.92 1.11 4.37
N VAL A 56 -2.78 2.10 4.63
CA VAL A 56 -2.66 3.45 4.09
C VAL A 56 -1.82 4.34 5.01
N MET A 57 -0.70 4.86 4.50
CA MET A 57 0.26 5.75 5.17
C MET A 57 0.52 7.03 4.36
N VAL A 58 -0.56 7.74 4.00
CA VAL A 58 -0.51 9.02 3.25
C VAL A 58 -0.88 10.21 4.16
N PRO A 59 -0.64 11.48 3.74
CA PRO A 59 -1.04 12.64 4.52
C PRO A 59 -2.53 12.63 4.88
N ALA A 60 -2.86 13.10 6.08
CA ALA A 60 -4.24 13.18 6.55
C ALA A 60 -5.10 14.11 5.67
N GLY A 61 -6.42 13.88 5.71
CA GLY A 61 -7.39 14.68 4.97
C GLY A 61 -7.68 14.11 3.58
N ALA A 62 -7.68 14.97 2.57
CA ALA A 62 -8.14 14.61 1.21
C ALA A 62 -7.35 13.44 0.59
N ALA A 63 -6.03 13.34 0.85
CA ALA A 63 -5.22 12.25 0.32
C ALA A 63 -5.63 10.89 0.92
N THR A 64 -5.86 10.82 2.23
CA THR A 64 -6.41 9.62 2.88
C THR A 64 -7.80 9.31 2.32
N GLN A 65 -8.72 10.29 2.28
CA GLN A 65 -10.10 10.05 1.84
C GLN A 65 -10.16 9.48 0.42
N SER A 66 -9.47 10.12 -0.54
CA SER A 66 -9.42 9.65 -1.93
C SER A 66 -8.82 8.25 -2.06
N THR A 67 -7.82 7.91 -1.25
CA THR A 67 -7.22 6.56 -1.26
C THR A 67 -8.20 5.52 -0.75
N ILE A 68 -8.94 5.84 0.32
CA ILE A 68 -9.92 4.94 0.92
C ILE A 68 -11.13 4.76 -0.01
N ASP A 69 -11.60 5.82 -0.66
CA ASP A 69 -12.71 5.74 -1.63
C ASP A 69 -12.35 4.80 -2.78
N GLU A 70 -11.18 4.97 -3.39
CA GLU A 70 -10.72 4.09 -4.49
C GLU A 70 -10.52 2.64 -4.03
N LEU A 71 -9.92 2.42 -2.85
CA LEU A 71 -9.79 1.08 -2.29
C LEU A 71 -11.16 0.44 -1.99
N GLY A 72 -12.16 1.23 -1.61
CA GLY A 72 -13.53 0.77 -1.39
C GLY A 72 -14.23 0.28 -2.66
N GLU A 73 -13.80 0.75 -3.83
CA GLU A 73 -14.27 0.24 -5.14
C GLU A 73 -13.51 -1.01 -5.61
N LEU A 74 -12.27 -1.20 -5.14
CA LEU A 74 -11.38 -2.27 -5.59
C LEU A 74 -11.41 -3.51 -4.70
N LEU A 75 -11.66 -3.34 -3.40
CA LEU A 75 -11.67 -4.43 -2.43
C LEU A 75 -13.06 -5.12 -2.40
N GLU A 76 -13.07 -6.44 -2.38
CA GLU A 76 -14.26 -7.31 -2.27
C GLU A 76 -14.39 -7.92 -0.86
#